data_AF-A0A1G0SBB7-F1
#
_entry.id   AF-A0A1G0SBB7-F1
#
_cell.length_a   1.000
_cell.length_b   1.000
_cell.length_c   1.000
_cell.angle_alpha   90.00
_cell.angle_beta   90.00
_cell.angle_gamma   90.00
#
_symmetry.space_group_name_H-M   'P 1'
#
loop_
_entity.id
_entity.type
_entity.pdbx_description
1 polymer ?
#
loop_
_entity_poly.entity_id
_entity_poly.type
_entity_poly.pdbx_seq_one_letter_code
_entity_poly.pdbx_strand_id
1 'polypeptide(L)'
;MKNKNLPSRLYFDSPDNDYGDKDKLAHFFGNAFIGYAENILKLANVFGYFVEAFEEDFKAQSEVDFRDVDVNWYGVLFGETLELNKKILPSHIMTIRSLRYFRIIL
;
A
#
# COMPACT_ATOMS: atom_id res chain seq x y z
N MET A 1 -1.59 -18.47 8.70
CA MET A 1 -2.14 -17.97 9.99
C MET A 1 -2.08 -16.44 10.13
N LYS A 2 -1.11 -15.73 9.52
CA LYS A 2 -0.90 -14.27 9.67
C LYS A 2 -2.10 -13.39 9.25
N ASN A 3 -2.81 -13.73 8.17
CA ASN A 3 -3.86 -12.86 7.62
C ASN A 3 -5.24 -13.04 8.27
N LYS A 4 -5.41 -13.99 9.20
CA LYS A 4 -6.73 -14.31 9.77
C LYS A 4 -7.33 -13.17 10.59
N ASN A 5 -6.49 -12.39 11.26
CA ASN A 5 -6.89 -11.32 12.18
C ASN A 5 -6.65 -9.91 11.61
N LEU A 6 -6.36 -9.80 10.31
CA LEU A 6 -6.22 -8.52 9.64
C LEU A 6 -7.59 -7.95 9.27
N PRO A 7 -7.76 -6.62 9.28
CA PRO A 7 -9.01 -6.00 8.87
C PRO A 7 -9.31 -6.35 7.42
N SER A 8 -10.51 -6.90 7.18
CA SER A 8 -11.01 -7.20 5.83
C SER A 8 -11.80 -6.04 5.21
N ARG A 9 -12.20 -5.05 6.00
CA ARG A 9 -12.97 -3.88 5.57
C ARG A 9 -12.17 -2.61 5.82
N LEU A 10 -11.14 -2.43 4.99
CA LEU A 10 -10.22 -1.29 5.12
C LEU A 10 -10.76 -0.03 4.44
N TYR A 11 -11.58 -0.19 3.40
CA TYR A 11 -12.08 0.89 2.56
C TYR A 11 -13.60 0.76 2.34
N PHE A 12 -14.23 1.82 1.87
CA PHE A 12 -15.67 1.80 1.59
C PHE A 12 -16.07 0.81 0.48
N ASP A 13 -15.15 0.55 -0.44
CA ASP A 13 -15.31 -0.38 -1.55
C ASP A 13 -14.72 -1.77 -1.25
N SER A 14 -14.41 -2.09 0.02
CA SER A 14 -13.92 -3.42 0.41
C SER A 14 -14.86 -4.53 -0.08
N PRO A 15 -14.37 -5.63 -0.67
CA PRO A 15 -15.21 -6.71 -1.15
C PRO A 15 -15.91 -7.38 0.03
N ASP A 16 -17.20 -7.69 -0.11
CA ASP A 16 -17.98 -8.34 0.94
C ASP A 16 -17.83 -9.87 0.88
N ASN A 17 -16.59 -10.35 0.90
CA ASN A 17 -16.25 -11.77 0.97
C ASN A 17 -15.33 -12.05 2.17
N ASP A 18 -15.09 -13.33 2.47
CA ASP A 18 -14.32 -13.77 3.64
C ASP A 18 -12.86 -13.23 3.66
N TYR A 19 -12.33 -12.86 2.50
CA TYR A 19 -10.98 -12.32 2.37
C TYR A 19 -10.96 -10.78 2.53
N GLY A 20 -11.82 -10.07 1.81
CA GLY A 20 -11.86 -8.62 1.79
C GLY A 20 -10.52 -7.98 1.41
N ASP A 21 -10.09 -6.98 2.18
CA ASP A 21 -8.84 -6.23 1.99
C ASP A 21 -7.72 -6.65 2.97
N LYS A 22 -7.69 -7.91 3.41
CA LYS A 22 -6.78 -8.41 4.46
C LYS A 22 -5.29 -8.16 4.18
N ASP A 23 -4.87 -8.21 2.91
CA ASP A 23 -3.49 -7.96 2.49
C ASP A 23 -3.18 -6.49 2.18
N LYS A 24 -4.20 -5.65 2.00
CA LYS A 24 -4.03 -4.27 1.52
C LYS A 24 -3.26 -3.39 2.51
N LEU A 25 -3.23 -3.73 3.81
CA LEU A 25 -2.33 -3.07 4.76
C LEU A 25 -0.85 -3.31 4.44
N ALA A 26 -0.48 -4.52 4.01
CA ALA A 26 0.90 -4.83 3.63
C ALA A 26 1.29 -4.06 2.35
N HIS A 27 0.39 -4.03 1.36
CA HIS A 27 0.54 -3.21 0.16
C HIS A 27 0.74 -1.73 0.48
N PHE A 28 -0.14 -1.17 1.32
CA PHE A 28 -0.09 0.24 1.70
C PHE A 28 1.21 0.59 2.44
N PHE A 29 1.52 -0.12 3.54
CA PHE A 29 2.68 0.23 4.37
C PHE A 29 4.02 -0.17 3.74
N GLY A 30 4.06 -1.25 2.96
CA GLY A 30 5.25 -1.65 2.20
C GLY A 30 5.64 -0.57 1.21
N ASN A 31 4.68 -0.08 0.41
CA ASN A 31 4.95 0.99 -0.54
C ASN A 31 5.16 2.36 0.13
N ALA A 32 4.56 2.60 1.29
CA ALA A 32 4.87 3.79 2.09
C ALA A 32 6.32 3.80 2.57
N PHE A 33 6.85 2.64 2.95
CA PHE A 33 8.26 2.52 3.28
C PHE A 33 9.13 2.86 2.06
N ILE A 34 8.79 2.36 0.86
CA ILE A 34 9.50 2.69 -0.38
C ILE A 34 9.47 4.19 -0.63
N GLY A 35 8.28 4.81 -0.69
CA GLY A 35 8.16 6.25 -0.97
C GLY A 35 8.86 7.13 0.07
N TYR A 36 8.84 6.73 1.34
CA TYR A 36 9.60 7.41 2.40
C TYR A 36 11.11 7.21 2.25
N ALA A 37 11.54 6.00 1.88
CA ALA A 37 12.94 5.62 1.75
C ALA A 37 13.59 6.20 0.48
N GLU A 38 12.87 6.33 -0.64
CA GLU A 38 13.39 6.91 -1.89
C GLU A 38 13.88 8.35 -1.69
N ASN A 39 13.20 9.13 -0.85
CA ASN A 39 13.63 10.50 -0.53
C ASN A 39 14.80 10.56 0.45
N ILE A 40 14.97 9.54 1.31
CA ILE A 40 15.97 9.52 2.39
C ILE A 40 17.24 8.77 2.00
N LEU A 41 17.14 7.77 1.11
CA LEU A 41 18.18 6.78 0.85
C LEU A 41 18.57 6.75 -0.64
N LYS A 42 19.58 7.56 -0.99
CA LYS A 42 20.46 7.28 -2.15
C LYS A 42 21.38 6.06 -1.89
N LEU A 43 20.90 4.98 -1.24
CA LEU A 43 21.71 3.83 -0.86
C LEU A 43 21.37 2.61 -1.71
N ALA A 44 22.15 2.43 -2.78
CA ALA A 44 22.06 1.32 -3.73
C ALA A 44 22.05 -0.07 -3.07
N ASN A 45 22.71 -0.25 -1.92
CA ASN A 45 22.83 -1.55 -1.27
C ASN A 45 21.57 -2.00 -0.54
N VAL A 46 20.79 -1.07 0.04
CA VAL A 46 19.51 -1.41 0.70
C VAL A 46 18.43 -1.66 -0.35
N PHE A 47 18.47 -0.89 -1.44
CA PHE A 47 17.61 -1.10 -2.60
C PHE A 47 17.88 -2.45 -3.28
N GLY A 48 19.14 -2.92 -3.31
CA GLY A 48 19.49 -4.24 -3.85
C GLY A 48 18.80 -5.40 -3.13
N TYR A 49 18.89 -5.47 -1.79
CA TYR A 49 18.18 -6.47 -1.00
C TYR A 49 16.65 -6.34 -1.10
N PHE A 50 16.17 -5.11 -1.22
CA PHE A 50 14.75 -4.83 -1.41
C PHE A 50 14.25 -5.34 -2.77
N VAL A 51 14.99 -5.09 -3.85
CA VAL A 51 14.67 -5.57 -5.20
C VAL A 51 14.71 -7.10 -5.25
N GLU A 52 15.71 -7.74 -4.67
CA GLU A 52 15.78 -9.21 -4.61
C GLU A 52 14.58 -9.83 -3.88
N ALA A 53 14.23 -9.30 -2.71
CA ALA A 53 13.05 -9.75 -1.97
C ALA A 53 11.74 -9.48 -2.73
N PHE A 54 11.67 -8.39 -3.48
CA PHE A 54 10.49 -8.02 -4.27
C PHE A 54 10.35 -8.89 -5.53
N GLU A 55 11.44 -9.21 -6.22
CA GLU A 55 11.42 -10.10 -7.39
C GLU A 55 10.99 -11.54 -7.04
N GLU A 56 11.36 -12.03 -5.85
CA GLU A 56 10.93 -13.33 -5.36
C GLU A 56 9.41 -13.38 -5.13
N ASP A 57 8.85 -12.33 -4.53
CA ASP A 57 7.40 -12.18 -4.30
C ASP A 57 6.63 -11.98 -5.64
N PHE A 58 7.18 -11.20 -6.58
CA PHE A 58 6.53 -10.93 -7.87
C PHE A 58 6.51 -12.13 -8.81
N LYS A 59 7.53 -13.00 -8.77
CA LYS A 59 7.51 -14.28 -9.53
C LYS A 59 6.35 -15.19 -9.12
N ALA A 60 5.78 -15.00 -7.92
CA ALA A 60 4.66 -15.79 -7.41
C ALA A 60 3.27 -15.21 -7.77
N GLN A 61 3.16 -13.94 -8.17
CA GLN A 61 1.89 -13.30 -8.57
C GLN A 61 1.73 -13.32 -10.10
N SER A 62 1.00 -14.30 -10.63
CA SER A 62 0.76 -14.44 -12.08
C SER A 62 -0.35 -13.55 -12.65
N GLU A 63 -1.08 -12.79 -11.81
CA GLU A 63 -2.20 -11.94 -12.24
C GLU A 63 -2.14 -10.58 -11.54
N VAL A 64 -2.36 -9.51 -12.31
CA VAL A 64 -2.33 -8.13 -11.80
C VAL A 64 -3.65 -7.82 -11.12
N ASP A 65 -3.65 -7.69 -9.78
CA ASP A 65 -4.78 -7.13 -9.04
C ASP A 65 -4.72 -5.59 -9.12
N PHE A 66 -5.64 -4.97 -9.86
CA PHE A 66 -5.71 -3.51 -9.97
C PHE A 66 -5.98 -2.80 -8.64
N ARG A 67 -6.59 -3.49 -7.66
CA ARG A 67 -6.78 -2.95 -6.31
C ARG A 67 -5.45 -2.88 -5.55
N ASP A 68 -4.58 -3.87 -5.73
CA ASP A 68 -3.22 -3.82 -5.18
C ASP A 68 -2.44 -2.66 -5.76
N VAL A 69 -2.50 -2.48 -7.08
CA VAL A 69 -1.83 -1.35 -7.76
C VAL A 69 -2.35 -0.01 -7.25
N ASP A 70 -3.67 0.14 -7.08
CA ASP A 70 -4.28 1.36 -6.52
C ASP A 70 -3.81 1.62 -5.08
N VAL A 71 -3.85 0.61 -4.21
CA VAL A 71 -3.41 0.73 -2.81
C VAL A 71 -1.92 1.01 -2.69
N ASN A 72 -1.08 0.40 -3.54
CA ASN A 72 0.35 0.67 -3.61
C ASN A 72 0.63 2.16 -3.84
N TRP A 73 -0.08 2.78 -4.79
CA TRP A 73 0.07 4.21 -5.11
C TRP A 73 -0.22 5.11 -3.89
N TYR A 74 -1.29 4.80 -3.13
CA TYR A 74 -1.60 5.52 -1.89
C TYR A 74 -0.57 5.28 -0.79
N GLY A 75 0.04 4.10 -0.75
CA GLY A 75 1.18 3.81 0.10
C GLY A 75 2.33 4.77 -0.19
N VAL A 76 2.79 4.82 -1.45
CA VAL A 76 3.86 5.74 -1.88
C VAL A 76 3.54 7.19 -1.50
N LEU A 77 2.33 7.67 -1.85
CA LEU A 77 1.87 9.02 -1.51
C LEU A 77 1.94 9.30 0.00
N PHE A 78 1.55 8.33 0.83
CA PHE A 78 1.68 8.48 2.29
C PHE A 78 3.14 8.59 2.72
N GLY A 79 4.01 7.74 2.19
CA GLY A 79 5.46 7.78 2.46
C GLY A 79 6.08 9.13 2.13
N GLU A 80 5.87 9.62 0.91
CA GLU A 80 6.33 10.93 0.45
C GLU A 80 5.77 12.06 1.33
N THR A 81 4.48 12.03 1.64
CA THR A 81 3.85 13.09 2.44
C THR A 81 4.32 13.07 3.90
N LEU A 82 4.60 11.88 4.45
CA LEU A 82 5.14 11.72 5.80
C LEU A 82 6.57 12.27 5.90
N GLU A 83 7.32 12.29 4.81
CA GLU A 83 8.60 12.97 4.76
C GLU A 83 8.44 14.47 5.05
N LEU A 84 7.53 15.12 4.33
CA LEU A 84 7.25 16.56 4.38
C LEU A 84 6.50 16.98 5.66
N ASN A 85 5.62 16.13 6.17
CA ASN A 85 4.79 16.40 7.34
C ASN A 85 4.68 15.18 8.26
N LYS A 86 5.49 15.16 9.32
CA LYS A 86 5.53 14.07 10.32
C LYS A 86 4.24 13.87 11.12
N LYS A 87 3.26 14.76 10.99
CA LYS A 87 1.95 14.66 11.66
C LYS A 87 0.88 13.99 10.80
N ILE A 88 1.17 13.66 9.54
CA ILE A 88 0.19 12.97 8.70
C ILE A 88 -0.02 11.55 9.19
N LEU A 89 -1.29 11.12 9.23
CA LEU A 89 -1.70 9.79 9.63
C LEU A 89 -2.03 8.94 8.39
N PRO A 90 -1.80 7.61 8.43
CA PRO A 90 -2.20 6.70 7.36
C PRO A 90 -3.68 6.84 6.99
N SER A 91 -4.53 7.02 8.00
CA SER A 91 -5.97 7.18 7.85
C SER A 91 -6.37 8.39 7.01
N HIS A 92 -5.58 9.47 7.00
CA HIS A 92 -5.84 10.62 6.13
C HIS A 92 -5.77 10.21 4.66
N ILE A 93 -4.72 9.49 4.27
CA ILE A 93 -4.53 9.01 2.90
C ILE A 93 -5.53 7.91 2.53
N MET A 94 -5.81 6.98 3.44
CA MET A 94 -6.84 5.94 3.24
C MET A 94 -8.25 6.54 3.05
N THR A 95 -8.55 7.63 3.76
CA THR A 95 -9.80 8.38 3.58
C THR A 95 -9.85 9.03 2.20
N ILE A 96 -8.75 9.63 1.74
CA ILE A 96 -8.67 10.21 0.39
C ILE A 96 -8.93 9.15 -0.69
N ARG A 97 -8.37 7.94 -0.57
CA ARG A 97 -8.69 6.82 -1.47
C ARG A 97 -10.19 6.55 -1.52
N SER A 98 -10.80 6.42 -0.34
CA SER A 98 -12.23 6.15 -0.22
C SER A 98 -13.09 7.27 -0.85
N LEU A 99 -12.70 8.53 -0.68
CA LEU A 99 -13.37 9.67 -1.31
C LEU A 99 -13.20 9.67 -2.83
N ARG A 100 -12.02 9.30 -3.35
CA ARG A 100 -11.80 9.19 -4.80
C ARG A 100 -12.70 8.12 -5.42
N TYR A 101 -12.93 7.00 -4.74
CA TYR A 101 -13.86 5.97 -5.19
C TYR A 101 -15.26 6.56 -5.42
N PHE A 102 -15.78 7.34 -4.47
CA PHE A 102 -17.08 8.01 -4.63
C PHE A 102 -17.11 9.02 -5.77
N ARG A 103 -16.02 9.78 -5.99
CA ARG A 103 -15.93 10.75 -7.10
C ARG A 103 -15.91 10.10 -8.49
N ILE A 104 -15.34 8.90 -8.61
CA ILE A 104 -15.27 8.19 -9.91
C ILE A 104 -16.63 7.54 -10.24
N ILE A 105 -17.41 7.21 -9.21
CA ILE A 105 -18.68 6.48 -9.35
C ILE A 105 -19.89 7.41 -9.51
N LEU A 106 -19.88 8.59 -8.88
CA LEU A 106 -20.92 9.61 -8.96
C LEU A 106 -20.64 10.61 -10.08
#